data_AF-A5UKP6-F1
#
_entry.id   AF-A5UKP6-F1
#
_cell.length_a   1.000
_cell.length_b   1.000
_cell.length_c   1.000
_cell.angle_alpha   90.00
_cell.angle_beta   90.00
_cell.angle_gamma   90.00
#
_symmetry.space_group_name_H-M   'P 1'
#
loop_
_entity.id
_entity.type
_entity.pdbx_description
1 polymer ?
#
loop_
_entity_poly.entity_id
_entity_poly.type
_entity_poly.pdbx_seq_one_letter_code
_entity_poly.pdbx_strand_id
1 'polypeptide(L)'
;MSKKNKTLKDILDCILYENPSTQDEIAEKLGITRRYVTQLLQPLVKEGTVKRAYMIDLNVYEKLAESFGDYAPVSDSGYILVNDMLSNMAKHVQSQLQESFDAVQDYDENKANLALEMDYTTNNMVEKVRTSVETIVSINQHSELSKSMLYNEVAYDLERIGDYCGHIAKFVIEDVYEVDEVILKNLKKMHKTAQKMIRSAMLAFLEGKTNLKDDIMDFEESMHMLQNKSINIIATQMAENSFDEKERSNYFMYLFRVVKAFERIGDISIEIIDVAIEFHNNIPRSTTPRTFR
;
A
#
# COMPACT_ATOMS: atom_id res chain seq x y z
N MET A 1 -1.19 -9.12 -36.12
CA MET A 1 -1.59 -7.90 -35.38
C MET A 1 -0.99 -6.65 -36.05
N SER A 2 -1.76 -5.59 -36.31
CA SER A 2 -1.23 -4.33 -36.87
C SER A 2 -0.26 -3.66 -35.89
N LYS A 3 0.81 -3.00 -36.37
CA LYS A 3 1.78 -2.27 -35.53
C LYS A 3 1.09 -1.26 -34.59
N LYS A 4 0.00 -0.65 -35.06
CA LYS A 4 -0.85 0.27 -34.28
C LYS A 4 -1.59 -0.42 -33.13
N ASN A 5 -2.08 -1.65 -33.34
CA ASN A 5 -2.80 -2.42 -32.32
C ASN A 5 -1.85 -2.94 -31.25
N LYS A 6 -0.62 -3.31 -31.63
CA LYS A 6 0.42 -3.69 -30.68
C LYS A 6 0.79 -2.53 -29.77
N THR A 7 1.09 -1.34 -30.31
CA THR A 7 1.42 -0.17 -29.49
C THR A 7 0.25 0.30 -28.62
N LEU A 8 -0.99 0.19 -29.09
CA LEU A 8 -2.16 0.49 -28.26
C LEU A 8 -2.28 -0.50 -27.09
N LYS A 9 -2.03 -1.79 -27.31
CA LYS A 9 -1.96 -2.79 -26.24
C LYS A 9 -0.86 -2.43 -25.24
N ASP A 10 0.35 -2.12 -25.71
CA ASP A 10 1.48 -1.74 -24.85
C ASP A 10 1.15 -0.49 -23.99
N ILE A 11 0.40 0.48 -24.55
CA ILE A 11 -0.11 1.64 -23.80
C ILE A 11 -1.12 1.23 -22.73
N LEU A 12 -2.07 0.36 -23.07
CA LEU A 12 -3.08 -0.10 -22.12
C LEU A 12 -2.45 -0.92 -20.99
N ASP A 13 -1.50 -1.79 -21.31
CA ASP A 13 -0.74 -2.58 -20.33
C ASP A 13 0.09 -1.66 -19.42
N CYS A 14 0.77 -0.65 -19.97
CA CYS A 14 1.49 0.35 -19.18
C CYS A 14 0.56 1.10 -18.21
N ILE A 15 -0.63 1.50 -18.67
CA ILE A 15 -1.62 2.15 -17.81
C ILE A 15 -2.09 1.22 -16.69
N LEU A 16 -2.33 -0.05 -17.01
CA LEU A 16 -2.90 -1.05 -16.12
C LEU A 16 -1.92 -1.51 -15.04
N TYR A 17 -0.67 -1.81 -15.42
CA TYR A 17 0.32 -2.42 -14.54
C TYR A 17 1.27 -1.41 -13.90
N GLU A 18 1.54 -0.31 -14.59
CA GLU A 18 2.59 0.63 -14.16
C GLU A 18 2.06 1.97 -13.67
N ASN A 19 0.74 2.13 -13.61
CA ASN A 19 0.07 3.21 -12.92
C ASN A 19 0.55 4.66 -13.25
N PRO A 20 0.75 5.02 -14.52
CA PRO A 20 1.22 6.34 -14.91
C PRO A 20 0.22 7.44 -14.51
N SER A 21 0.74 8.58 -14.09
CA SER A 21 -0.03 9.78 -13.73
C SER A 21 -0.23 10.69 -14.94
N THR A 22 0.62 10.58 -15.97
CA THR A 22 0.63 11.45 -17.14
C THR A 22 0.82 10.70 -18.46
N GLN A 23 0.40 11.33 -19.57
CA GLN A 23 0.70 10.86 -20.93
C GLN A 23 2.19 10.89 -21.25
N ASP A 24 2.94 11.74 -20.56
CA ASP A 24 4.37 11.90 -20.72
C ASP A 24 5.13 10.72 -20.10
N GLU A 25 4.71 10.24 -18.92
CA GLU A 25 5.23 9.00 -18.32
C GLU A 25 4.98 7.78 -19.22
N ILE A 26 3.79 7.65 -19.83
CA ILE A 26 3.50 6.56 -20.77
C ILE A 26 4.43 6.63 -21.99
N ALA A 27 4.64 7.83 -22.51
CA ALA A 27 5.48 8.07 -23.68
C ALA A 27 6.96 7.70 -23.41
N GLU A 28 7.48 8.13 -22.26
CA GLU A 28 8.84 7.85 -21.81
C GLU A 28 9.07 6.34 -21.61
N LYS A 29 8.16 5.67 -20.88
CA LYS A 29 8.24 4.24 -20.60
C LYS A 29 8.21 3.37 -21.84
N LEU A 30 7.37 3.72 -22.81
CA LEU A 30 7.21 2.94 -24.04
C LEU A 30 8.13 3.39 -25.18
N GLY A 31 8.97 4.41 -24.96
CA GLY A 31 9.88 4.96 -25.97
C GLY A 31 9.14 5.52 -27.20
N ILE A 32 7.93 6.05 -27.01
CA ILE A 32 7.08 6.62 -28.06
C ILE A 32 6.82 8.10 -27.81
N THR A 33 6.34 8.83 -28.82
CA THR A 33 6.04 10.26 -28.63
C THR A 33 4.73 10.45 -27.88
N ARG A 34 4.67 11.45 -26.98
CA ARG A 34 3.43 11.88 -26.30
C ARG A 34 2.26 12.08 -27.28
N ARG A 35 2.53 12.71 -28.43
CA ARG A 35 1.54 12.92 -29.49
C ARG A 35 0.94 11.60 -30.00
N TYR A 36 1.75 10.54 -30.08
CA TYR A 36 1.29 9.23 -30.50
C TYR A 36 0.45 8.54 -29.42
N VAL A 37 0.83 8.69 -28.15
CA VAL A 37 0.00 8.28 -27.00
C VAL A 37 -1.36 8.98 -27.04
N THR A 38 -1.38 10.31 -27.21
CA THR A 38 -2.63 11.08 -27.34
C THR A 38 -3.48 10.57 -28.50
N GLN A 39 -2.88 10.31 -29.67
CA GLN A 39 -3.61 9.85 -30.85
C GLN A 39 -4.29 8.48 -30.63
N LEU A 40 -3.66 7.60 -29.85
CA LEU A 40 -4.17 6.27 -29.55
C LEU A 40 -5.18 6.28 -28.38
N LEU A 41 -5.00 7.14 -27.38
CA LEU A 41 -5.92 7.25 -26.23
C LEU A 41 -7.15 8.13 -26.51
N GLN A 42 -7.05 9.15 -27.36
CA GLN A 42 -8.13 10.12 -27.59
C GLN A 42 -9.47 9.49 -28.01
N PRO A 43 -9.52 8.45 -28.88
CA PRO A 43 -10.76 7.73 -29.17
C PRO A 43 -11.34 7.05 -27.93
N LEU A 44 -10.49 6.36 -27.16
CA LEU A 44 -10.86 5.63 -25.95
C LEU A 44 -11.33 6.56 -24.82
N VAL A 45 -10.75 7.75 -24.72
CA VAL A 45 -11.19 8.77 -23.76
C VAL A 45 -12.56 9.35 -24.15
N LYS A 46 -12.82 9.54 -25.45
CA LYS A 46 -14.12 10.01 -25.95
C LYS A 46 -15.23 8.98 -25.77
N GLU A 47 -14.89 7.69 -25.90
CA GLU A 47 -15.81 6.56 -25.72
C GLU A 47 -16.01 6.19 -24.23
N GLY A 48 -15.25 6.79 -23.32
CA GLY A 48 -15.33 6.54 -21.87
C GLY A 48 -14.55 5.32 -21.39
N THR A 49 -13.86 4.63 -22.30
CA THR A 49 -12.98 3.46 -22.05
C THR A 49 -11.78 3.80 -21.17
N VAL A 50 -11.18 4.97 -21.38
CA VAL A 50 -10.07 5.50 -20.58
C VAL A 50 -10.55 6.79 -19.91
N LYS A 51 -10.67 6.79 -18.59
CA LYS A 51 -11.07 7.99 -17.84
C LYS A 51 -9.94 9.01 -17.81
N ARG A 52 -10.26 10.27 -17.48
CA ARG A 52 -9.34 11.43 -17.52
C ARG A 52 -8.06 11.27 -16.68
N ALA A 53 -8.01 10.29 -15.76
CA ALA A 53 -6.84 9.95 -14.94
C ALA A 53 -6.10 8.69 -15.41
N TYR A 54 -6.24 8.29 -16.69
CA TYR A 54 -5.66 7.03 -17.22
C TYR A 54 -6.12 5.81 -16.43
N MET A 55 -7.43 5.72 -16.17
CA MET A 55 -8.05 4.53 -15.59
C MET A 55 -8.77 3.80 -16.72
N ILE A 56 -8.48 2.52 -16.90
CA ILE A 56 -9.10 1.69 -17.95
C ILE A 56 -10.28 0.93 -17.36
N ASP A 57 -11.41 0.95 -18.04
CA ASP A 57 -12.51 0.02 -17.76
C ASP A 57 -12.10 -1.40 -18.19
N LEU A 58 -12.01 -2.31 -17.24
CA LEU A 58 -11.66 -3.73 -17.43
C LEU A 58 -12.52 -4.40 -18.50
N ASN A 59 -13.82 -4.06 -18.61
CA ASN A 59 -14.70 -4.60 -19.65
C ASN A 59 -14.21 -4.26 -21.05
N VAL A 60 -13.71 -3.04 -21.20
CA VAL A 60 -13.28 -2.54 -22.49
C VAL A 60 -11.86 -3.00 -22.79
N TYR A 61 -11.00 -3.13 -21.77
CA TYR A 61 -9.73 -3.83 -21.91
C TYR A 61 -9.94 -5.27 -22.40
N GLU A 62 -10.83 -6.03 -21.76
CA GLU A 62 -11.13 -7.42 -22.15
C GLU A 62 -11.71 -7.50 -23.57
N LYS A 63 -12.67 -6.64 -23.94
CA LYS A 63 -13.19 -6.57 -25.32
C LYS A 63 -12.14 -6.15 -26.34
N LEU A 64 -11.25 -5.23 -25.98
CA LEU A 64 -10.14 -4.81 -26.84
C LEU A 64 -9.13 -5.95 -26.99
N ALA A 65 -8.77 -6.62 -25.90
CA ALA A 65 -7.88 -7.79 -25.87
C ALA A 65 -8.44 -8.97 -26.69
N GLU A 66 -9.75 -9.24 -26.59
CA GLU A 66 -10.47 -10.18 -27.46
C GLU A 66 -10.39 -9.77 -28.93
N SER A 67 -10.60 -8.49 -29.25
CA SER A 67 -10.48 -7.95 -30.61
C SER A 67 -9.05 -8.03 -31.17
N PHE A 68 -8.08 -8.14 -30.27
CA PHE A 68 -6.65 -8.30 -30.57
C PHE A 68 -6.23 -9.75 -30.79
N GLY A 69 -7.15 -10.72 -30.60
CA GLY A 69 -6.97 -12.12 -30.98
C GLY A 69 -6.28 -13.00 -29.95
N ASP A 70 -5.92 -12.45 -28.80
CA ASP A 70 -5.31 -13.17 -27.68
C ASP A 70 -6.05 -12.78 -26.40
N TYR A 71 -7.18 -13.44 -26.11
CA TYR A 71 -7.67 -13.78 -24.76
C TYR A 71 -9.06 -14.39 -24.87
N ALA A 72 -9.30 -15.48 -24.15
CA ALA A 72 -10.66 -15.90 -23.77
C ALA A 72 -10.93 -15.29 -22.38
N PRO A 73 -12.11 -14.70 -22.11
CA PRO A 73 -12.44 -14.20 -20.79
C PRO A 73 -12.66 -15.42 -19.88
N VAL A 74 -11.64 -15.80 -19.14
CA VAL A 74 -11.81 -16.69 -18.00
C VAL A 74 -12.34 -15.80 -16.88
N SER A 75 -13.43 -16.19 -16.23
CA SER A 75 -14.01 -15.52 -15.05
C SER A 75 -12.99 -15.06 -13.98
N ASP A 76 -11.77 -15.62 -13.99
CA ASP A 76 -10.65 -15.33 -13.10
C ASP A 76 -9.72 -14.19 -13.56
N SER A 77 -9.79 -13.71 -14.81
CA SER A 77 -8.87 -12.68 -15.37
C SER A 77 -8.90 -11.38 -14.56
N GLY A 78 -10.10 -10.91 -14.19
CA GLY A 78 -10.26 -9.71 -13.39
C GLY A 78 -9.67 -9.84 -11.98
N TYR A 79 -9.86 -10.98 -11.33
CA TYR A 79 -9.30 -11.23 -10.00
C TYR A 79 -7.78 -11.38 -10.02
N ILE A 80 -7.22 -12.00 -11.07
CA ILE A 80 -5.77 -12.03 -11.29
C ILE A 80 -5.21 -10.61 -11.38
N LEU A 81 -5.88 -9.72 -12.13
CA LEU A 81 -5.42 -8.34 -12.21
C LEU A 81 -5.45 -7.65 -10.83
N VAL A 82 -6.53 -7.77 -10.06
CA VAL A 82 -6.62 -7.11 -8.75
C VAL A 82 -5.57 -7.68 -7.78
N ASN A 83 -5.27 -8.98 -7.86
CA ASN A 83 -4.16 -9.59 -7.12
C ASN A 83 -2.81 -8.95 -7.48
N ASP A 84 -2.54 -8.72 -8.78
CA ASP A 84 -1.31 -8.06 -9.22
C ASP A 84 -1.25 -6.61 -8.74
N MET A 85 -2.39 -5.89 -8.76
CA MET A 85 -2.49 -4.52 -8.24
C MET A 85 -2.18 -4.47 -6.73
N LEU A 86 -2.76 -5.36 -5.92
CA LEU A 86 -2.47 -5.45 -4.50
C LEU A 86 -1.02 -5.88 -4.22
N SER A 87 -0.47 -6.80 -5.02
CA SER A 87 0.95 -7.20 -4.93
C SER A 87 1.89 -6.02 -5.18
N ASN A 88 1.59 -5.21 -6.19
CA ASN A 88 2.35 -4.00 -6.49
C ASN A 88 2.18 -2.94 -5.41
N MET A 89 0.97 -2.75 -4.89
CA MET A 89 0.70 -1.83 -3.79
C MET A 89 1.44 -2.24 -2.52
N ALA A 90 1.48 -3.53 -2.18
CA ALA A 90 2.24 -4.03 -1.04
C ALA A 90 3.74 -3.75 -1.17
N LYS A 91 4.33 -4.00 -2.35
CA LYS A 91 5.75 -3.68 -2.62
C LYS A 91 6.04 -2.19 -2.49
N HIS A 92 5.13 -1.36 -3.00
CA HIS A 92 5.22 0.10 -2.91
C HIS A 92 5.19 0.57 -1.45
N VAL A 93 4.23 0.09 -0.66
CA VAL A 93 4.12 0.42 0.78
C VAL A 93 5.32 -0.09 1.58
N GLN A 94 5.84 -1.28 1.27
CA GLN A 94 7.08 -1.76 1.89
C GLN A 94 8.29 -0.87 1.56
N SER A 95 8.35 -0.34 0.34
CA SER A 95 9.38 0.61 -0.07
C SER A 95 9.19 1.97 0.61
N GLN A 96 7.95 2.45 0.74
CA GLN A 96 7.62 3.68 1.48
C GLN A 96 8.00 3.58 2.97
N LEU A 97 7.76 2.43 3.59
CA LEU A 97 8.18 2.15 4.96
C LEU A 97 9.71 2.12 5.11
N GLN A 98 10.42 1.53 4.14
CA GLN A 98 11.88 1.54 4.11
C GLN A 98 12.42 2.96 3.97
N GLU A 99 11.90 3.74 3.01
CA GLU A 99 12.35 5.10 2.73
C GLU A 99 12.10 6.05 3.92
N SER A 100 10.90 5.99 4.52
CA SER A 100 10.56 6.76 5.72
C SER A 100 11.46 6.39 6.91
N PHE A 101 11.81 5.10 7.07
CA PHE A 101 12.71 4.68 8.14
C PHE A 101 14.16 5.10 7.89
N ASP A 102 14.65 5.01 6.65
CA ASP A 102 15.99 5.46 6.28
C ASP A 102 16.13 6.97 6.46
N ALA A 103 15.08 7.74 6.20
CA ALA A 103 15.03 9.16 6.51
C ALA A 103 15.27 9.43 8.00
N VAL A 104 14.62 8.67 8.90
CA VAL A 104 14.81 8.79 10.36
C VAL A 104 16.21 8.35 10.77
N GLN A 105 16.74 7.29 10.17
CA GLN A 105 18.05 6.75 10.52
C GLN A 105 19.20 7.68 10.11
N ASP A 106 19.09 8.30 8.93
CA ASP A 106 20.15 9.11 8.34
C ASP A 106 19.92 10.62 8.51
N TYR A 107 18.78 11.01 9.10
CA TYR A 107 18.30 12.41 9.18
C TYR A 107 18.25 13.10 7.82
N ASP A 108 17.78 12.37 6.80
CA ASP A 108 17.75 12.83 5.42
C ASP A 108 16.34 13.36 5.05
N GLU A 109 16.22 14.69 4.99
CA GLU A 109 14.98 15.36 4.57
C GLU A 109 14.55 14.99 3.14
N ASN A 110 15.47 14.66 2.24
CA ASN A 110 15.09 14.29 0.87
C ASN A 110 14.36 12.95 0.85
N LYS A 111 14.85 11.98 1.63
CA LYS A 111 14.17 10.69 1.82
C LYS A 111 12.82 10.86 2.50
N ALA A 112 12.73 11.76 3.48
CA ALA A 112 11.47 12.07 4.15
C ALA A 112 10.43 12.64 3.16
N ASN A 113 10.83 13.62 2.34
CA ASN A 113 9.95 14.20 1.32
C ASN A 113 9.56 13.16 0.26
N LEU A 114 10.49 12.31 -0.17
CA LEU A 114 10.18 11.21 -1.09
C LEU A 114 9.14 10.25 -0.50
N ALA A 115 9.28 9.85 0.77
CA ALA A 115 8.31 8.99 1.44
C ALA A 115 6.90 9.63 1.55
N LEU A 116 6.81 10.97 1.66
CA LEU A 116 5.54 11.70 1.60
C LEU A 116 4.95 11.75 0.18
N GLU A 117 5.77 11.86 -0.86
CA GLU A 117 5.30 11.77 -2.25
C GLU A 117 4.82 10.36 -2.60
N MET A 118 5.48 9.33 -2.07
CA MET A 118 5.07 7.94 -2.20
C MET A 118 3.68 7.70 -1.58
N ASP A 119 3.31 8.44 -0.53
CA ASP A 119 2.00 8.36 0.11
C ASP A 119 0.87 8.68 -0.87
N TYR A 120 0.99 9.81 -1.59
CA TYR A 120 0.06 10.18 -2.66
C TYR A 120 -0.09 9.09 -3.72
N THR A 121 1.00 8.39 -4.04
CA THR A 121 0.99 7.25 -4.96
C THR A 121 0.18 6.09 -4.36
N THR A 122 0.33 5.81 -3.07
CA THR A 122 -0.44 4.81 -2.33
C THR A 122 -1.95 5.11 -2.34
N ASN A 123 -2.38 6.35 -2.07
CA ASN A 123 -3.81 6.72 -2.15
C ASN A 123 -4.37 6.49 -3.57
N ASN A 124 -3.60 6.81 -4.62
CA ASN A 124 -4.01 6.56 -6.00
C ASN A 124 -4.14 5.06 -6.33
N MET A 125 -3.28 4.21 -5.76
CA MET A 125 -3.36 2.76 -5.94
C MET A 125 -4.67 2.20 -5.36
N VAL A 126 -5.12 2.69 -4.20
CA VAL A 126 -6.41 2.27 -3.60
C VAL A 126 -7.58 2.58 -4.52
N GLU A 127 -7.68 3.80 -5.04
CA GLU A 127 -8.78 4.19 -5.91
C GLU A 127 -8.83 3.36 -7.21
N LYS A 128 -7.66 2.93 -7.70
CA LYS A 128 -7.56 2.02 -8.84
C LYS A 128 -8.04 0.61 -8.49
N VAL A 129 -7.63 0.06 -7.35
CA VAL A 129 -8.14 -1.24 -6.88
C VAL A 129 -9.64 -1.19 -6.73
N ARG A 130 -10.16 -0.15 -6.07
CA ARG A 130 -11.59 0.08 -5.86
C ARG A 130 -12.37 0.09 -7.17
N THR A 131 -11.93 0.87 -8.15
CA THR A 131 -12.60 0.95 -9.46
C THR A 131 -12.57 -0.40 -10.18
N SER A 132 -11.48 -1.16 -10.04
CA SER A 132 -11.33 -2.47 -10.67
C SER A 132 -12.28 -3.50 -10.05
N VAL A 133 -12.38 -3.50 -8.72
CA VAL A 133 -13.33 -4.35 -7.99
C VAL A 133 -14.78 -4.00 -8.34
N GLU A 134 -15.15 -2.71 -8.38
CA GLU A 134 -16.48 -2.26 -8.80
C GLU A 134 -16.84 -2.75 -10.21
N THR A 135 -15.85 -2.74 -11.11
CA THR A 135 -16.00 -3.24 -12.48
C THR A 135 -16.23 -4.75 -12.49
N ILE A 136 -15.40 -5.54 -11.78
CA ILE A 136 -15.55 -7.00 -11.67
C ILE A 136 -16.93 -7.38 -11.13
N VAL A 137 -17.37 -6.70 -10.06
CA VAL A 137 -18.69 -6.94 -9.44
C VAL A 137 -19.84 -6.62 -10.39
N SER A 138 -19.71 -5.57 -11.21
CA SER A 138 -20.72 -5.19 -12.19
C SER A 138 -20.89 -6.24 -13.30
N ILE A 139 -19.81 -6.94 -13.64
CA ILE A 139 -19.77 -7.99 -14.67
C ILE A 139 -20.30 -9.31 -14.12
N ASN A 140 -19.84 -9.70 -12.92
CA ASN A 140 -20.10 -11.01 -12.33
C ASN A 140 -21.21 -10.92 -11.26
N GLN A 141 -22.47 -10.79 -11.69
CA GLN A 141 -23.62 -10.62 -10.79
C GLN A 141 -23.94 -11.85 -9.91
N HIS A 142 -23.31 -13.00 -10.16
CA HIS A 142 -23.69 -14.29 -9.54
C HIS A 142 -22.47 -15.09 -9.07
N SER A 143 -21.96 -14.79 -7.86
CA SER A 143 -21.69 -15.80 -6.79
C SER A 143 -20.74 -15.32 -5.68
N GLU A 144 -19.86 -14.34 -5.90
CA GLU A 144 -18.78 -14.01 -4.95
C GLU A 144 -18.70 -12.51 -4.58
N LEU A 145 -19.82 -11.80 -4.64
CA LEU A 145 -19.92 -10.35 -4.39
C LEU A 145 -19.29 -9.93 -3.04
N SER A 146 -19.41 -10.77 -2.00
CA SER A 146 -18.83 -10.53 -0.68
C SER A 146 -17.29 -10.61 -0.70
N LYS A 147 -16.71 -11.58 -1.40
CA LYS A 147 -15.24 -11.75 -1.48
C LYS A 147 -14.58 -10.69 -2.35
N SER A 148 -15.25 -10.23 -3.42
CA SER A 148 -14.76 -9.10 -4.20
C SER A 148 -14.56 -7.85 -3.34
N MET A 149 -15.43 -7.61 -2.36
CA MET A 149 -15.32 -6.46 -1.45
C MET A 149 -14.11 -6.54 -0.51
N LEU A 150 -13.65 -7.75 -0.16
CA LEU A 150 -12.48 -7.93 0.71
C LEU A 150 -11.17 -7.41 0.08
N TYR A 151 -11.08 -7.35 -1.25
CA TYR A 151 -9.98 -6.68 -1.94
C TYR A 151 -9.90 -5.19 -1.62
N ASN A 152 -11.05 -4.51 -1.50
CA ASN A 152 -11.10 -3.09 -1.13
C ASN A 152 -10.67 -2.88 0.32
N GLU A 153 -11.05 -3.80 1.22
CA GLU A 153 -10.61 -3.75 2.62
C GLU A 153 -9.08 -3.85 2.71
N VAL A 154 -8.46 -4.82 2.02
CA VAL A 154 -6.99 -4.95 2.02
C VAL A 154 -6.28 -3.76 1.36
N ALA A 155 -6.82 -3.22 0.28
CA ALA A 155 -6.27 -2.01 -0.33
C ALA A 155 -6.30 -0.83 0.65
N TYR A 156 -7.43 -0.63 1.34
CA TYR A 156 -7.56 0.42 2.34
C TYR A 156 -6.58 0.22 3.52
N ASP A 157 -6.41 -1.01 3.98
CA ASP A 157 -5.44 -1.33 5.03
C ASP A 157 -3.98 -1.05 4.60
N LEU A 158 -3.62 -1.35 3.35
CA LEU A 158 -2.31 -0.98 2.80
C LEU A 158 -2.11 0.55 2.74
N GLU A 159 -3.15 1.32 2.44
CA GLU A 159 -3.06 2.79 2.46
C GLU A 159 -2.94 3.37 3.85
N ARG A 160 -3.67 2.82 4.83
CA ARG A 160 -3.46 3.18 6.23
C ARG A 160 -2.02 2.92 6.69
N ILE A 161 -1.38 1.85 6.21
CA ILE A 161 0.05 1.63 6.47
C ILE A 161 0.89 2.72 5.81
N GLY A 162 0.58 3.12 4.58
CA GLY A 162 1.18 4.26 3.88
C GLY A 162 1.10 5.56 4.70
N ASP A 163 -0.08 5.91 5.20
CA ASP A 163 -0.30 7.08 6.06
C ASP A 163 0.63 7.08 7.29
N TYR A 164 0.79 5.91 7.93
CA TYR A 164 1.71 5.74 9.06
C TYR A 164 3.19 5.87 8.65
N CYS A 165 3.56 5.48 7.43
CA CYS A 165 4.89 5.79 6.87
C CYS A 165 5.07 7.31 6.71
N GLY A 166 4.02 8.02 6.29
CA GLY A 166 4.01 9.49 6.26
C GLY A 166 4.21 10.12 7.64
N HIS A 167 3.64 9.55 8.70
CA HIS A 167 3.92 9.98 10.09
C HIS A 167 5.39 9.77 10.48
N ILE A 168 6.01 8.67 10.04
CA ILE A 168 7.44 8.40 10.29
C ILE A 168 8.30 9.43 9.56
N ALA A 169 8.00 9.73 8.30
CA ALA A 169 8.74 10.71 7.52
C ALA A 169 8.63 12.15 8.08
N LYS A 170 7.44 12.55 8.54
CA LYS A 170 7.21 13.89 9.13
C LYS A 170 8.07 14.18 10.35
N PHE A 171 8.46 13.15 11.12
CA PHE A 171 9.38 13.33 12.24
C PHE A 171 10.69 14.00 11.81
N VAL A 172 11.23 13.65 10.64
CA VAL A 172 12.49 14.22 10.13
C VAL A 172 12.33 15.67 9.68
N ILE A 173 11.14 16.04 9.21
CA ILE A 173 10.84 17.38 8.69
C ILE A 173 10.51 18.36 9.83
N GLU A 174 9.83 17.87 10.87
CA GLU A 174 9.30 18.69 11.96
C GLU A 174 10.25 18.80 13.16
N ASP A 175 11.39 18.11 13.11
CA ASP A 175 12.30 17.98 14.24
C ASP A 175 13.77 18.17 13.85
N VAL A 176 14.57 18.60 14.83
CA VAL A 176 16.00 18.92 14.70
C VAL A 176 16.87 18.09 15.65
N TYR A 177 16.26 17.27 16.51
CA TYR A 177 17.01 16.45 17.47
C TYR A 177 17.22 15.02 16.99
N GLU A 178 18.42 14.52 17.25
CA GLU A 178 18.74 13.12 17.05
C GLU A 178 17.99 12.20 18.04
N VAL A 179 17.51 11.08 17.52
CA VAL A 179 16.93 9.98 18.28
C VAL A 179 18.00 9.31 19.13
N ASP A 180 17.69 9.14 20.42
CA ASP A 180 18.50 8.35 21.36
C ASP A 180 18.87 6.97 20.80
N GLU A 181 20.13 6.57 20.94
CA GLU A 181 20.67 5.34 20.35
C GLU A 181 19.88 4.07 20.76
N VAL A 182 19.42 4.02 22.02
CA VAL A 182 18.63 2.89 22.53
C VAL A 182 17.26 2.86 21.86
N ILE A 183 16.61 4.02 21.70
CA ILE A 183 15.33 4.12 20.98
C ILE A 183 15.53 3.78 19.51
N LEU A 184 16.55 4.33 18.84
CA LEU A 184 16.85 4.05 17.44
C LEU A 184 17.09 2.55 17.20
N LYS A 185 17.77 1.87 18.11
CA LYS A 185 17.95 0.41 18.06
C LYS A 185 16.62 -0.35 18.18
N ASN A 186 15.67 0.14 18.98
CA ASN A 186 14.33 -0.45 19.06
C ASN A 186 13.56 -0.18 17.76
N LEU A 187 13.60 1.04 17.22
CA LEU A 187 12.96 1.39 15.94
C LEU A 187 13.50 0.53 14.80
N LYS A 188 14.82 0.28 14.72
CA LYS A 188 15.43 -0.65 13.74
C LYS A 188 14.83 -2.05 13.81
N LYS A 189 14.49 -2.53 15.02
CA LYS A 189 13.85 -3.84 15.19
C LYS A 189 12.37 -3.79 14.81
N MET A 190 11.65 -2.76 15.24
CA MET A 190 10.25 -2.54 14.86
C MET A 190 10.09 -2.48 13.35
N HIS A 191 10.92 -1.70 12.65
CA HIS A 191 10.93 -1.61 11.20
C HIS A 191 11.08 -2.99 10.54
N LYS A 192 12.07 -3.79 10.96
CA LYS A 192 12.27 -5.15 10.44
C LYS A 192 11.06 -6.07 10.73
N THR A 193 10.43 -5.91 11.88
CA THR A 193 9.24 -6.68 12.26
C THR A 193 8.04 -6.27 11.39
N ALA A 194 7.77 -4.97 11.24
CA ALA A 194 6.70 -4.43 10.40
C ALA A 194 6.84 -4.89 8.94
N GLN A 195 8.04 -4.82 8.36
CA GLN A 195 8.33 -5.35 7.02
C GLN A 195 7.95 -6.83 6.87
N LYS A 196 8.22 -7.65 7.90
CA LYS A 196 7.85 -9.08 7.89
C LYS A 196 6.34 -9.28 8.06
N MET A 197 5.69 -8.49 8.90
CA MET A 197 4.24 -8.57 9.12
C MET A 197 3.47 -8.24 7.84
N ILE A 198 3.80 -7.12 7.17
CA ILE A 198 3.18 -6.73 5.89
C ILE A 198 3.35 -7.84 4.85
N ARG A 199 4.57 -8.34 4.67
CA ARG A 199 4.86 -9.42 3.72
C ARG A 199 4.06 -10.69 4.04
N SER A 200 3.99 -11.08 5.31
CA SER A 200 3.33 -12.32 5.72
C SER A 200 1.80 -12.21 5.57
N ALA A 201 1.24 -11.05 5.90
CA ALA A 201 -0.18 -10.76 5.73
C ALA A 201 -0.58 -10.79 4.23
N MET A 202 0.24 -10.19 3.36
CA MET A 202 -0.01 -10.21 1.92
C MET A 202 0.21 -11.59 1.29
N LEU A 203 1.17 -12.39 1.77
CA LEU A 203 1.30 -13.79 1.38
C LEU A 203 0.07 -14.62 1.80
N ALA A 204 -0.48 -14.36 2.99
CA ALA A 204 -1.71 -15.01 3.42
C ALA A 204 -2.90 -14.63 2.52
N PHE A 205 -3.04 -13.35 2.19
CA PHE A 205 -4.15 -12.86 1.37
C PHE A 205 -4.03 -13.30 -0.11
N LEU A 206 -2.87 -13.16 -0.73
CA LEU A 206 -2.70 -13.44 -2.16
C LEU A 206 -2.48 -14.92 -2.48
N GLU A 207 -1.82 -15.68 -1.58
CA GLU A 207 -1.40 -17.06 -1.83
C GLU A 207 -2.08 -18.10 -0.92
N GLY A 208 -3.00 -17.67 -0.04
CA GLY A 208 -3.72 -18.57 0.86
C GLY A 208 -2.88 -19.15 2.00
N LYS A 209 -1.72 -18.57 2.29
CA LYS A 209 -0.81 -18.97 3.38
C LYS A 209 -1.32 -18.53 4.76
N THR A 210 -2.54 -18.93 5.11
CA THR A 210 -3.23 -18.55 6.36
C THR A 210 -2.56 -19.10 7.62
N ASN A 211 -1.71 -20.12 7.49
CA ASN A 211 -0.88 -20.65 8.56
C ASN A 211 0.18 -19.66 9.09
N LEU A 212 0.45 -18.57 8.37
CA LEU A 212 1.35 -17.49 8.83
C LEU A 212 0.76 -16.66 9.98
N LYS A 213 -0.49 -16.92 10.39
CA LYS A 213 -1.13 -16.20 11.49
C LYS A 213 -0.35 -16.33 12.79
N ASP A 214 0.10 -17.52 13.14
CA ASP A 214 0.84 -17.74 14.38
C ASP A 214 2.15 -16.94 14.38
N ASP A 215 2.88 -16.93 13.26
CA ASP A 215 4.10 -16.12 13.09
C ASP A 215 3.82 -14.61 13.25
N ILE A 216 2.70 -14.11 12.72
CA ILE A 216 2.32 -12.70 12.85
C ILE A 216 1.97 -12.35 14.31
N MET A 217 1.32 -13.25 15.06
CA MET A 217 1.03 -13.02 16.48
C MET A 217 2.31 -12.93 17.31
N ASP A 218 3.32 -13.76 17.02
CA ASP A 218 4.64 -13.67 17.66
C ASP A 218 5.33 -12.33 17.34
N PHE A 219 5.18 -11.84 16.10
CA PHE A 219 5.68 -10.53 15.70
C PHE A 219 4.96 -9.37 16.42
N GLU A 220 3.64 -9.48 16.66
CA GLU A 220 2.85 -8.51 17.43
C GLU A 220 3.37 -8.39 18.86
N GLU A 221 3.58 -9.52 19.55
CA GLU A 221 4.12 -9.51 20.91
C GLU A 221 5.49 -8.85 20.96
N SER A 222 6.37 -9.18 20.00
CA SER A 222 7.66 -8.52 19.87
C SER A 222 7.54 -7.01 19.60
N MET A 223 6.57 -6.58 18.80
CA MET A 223 6.32 -5.17 18.50
C MET A 223 5.89 -4.42 19.76
N HIS A 224 4.90 -4.95 20.50
CA HIS A 224 4.40 -4.36 21.75
C HIS A 224 5.50 -4.26 22.82
N MET A 225 6.35 -5.28 22.96
CA MET A 225 7.49 -5.22 23.89
C MET A 225 8.46 -4.09 23.57
N LEU A 226 8.81 -3.91 22.29
CA LEU A 226 9.72 -2.84 21.84
C LEU A 226 9.08 -1.46 22.02
N GLN A 227 7.76 -1.37 21.77
CA GLN A 227 6.99 -0.14 21.90
C GLN A 227 6.97 0.31 23.35
N ASN A 228 6.60 -0.57 24.28
CA ASN A 228 6.57 -0.28 25.71
C ASN A 228 7.95 0.16 26.23
N LYS A 229 9.03 -0.51 25.79
CA LYS A 229 10.39 -0.08 26.11
C LYS A 229 10.69 1.33 25.62
N SER A 230 10.36 1.63 24.37
CA SER A 230 10.67 2.92 23.76
C SER A 230 9.84 4.05 24.39
N ILE A 231 8.53 3.82 24.62
CA ILE A 231 7.65 4.78 25.29
C ILE A 231 8.12 5.07 26.71
N ASN A 232 8.56 4.06 27.47
CA ASN A 232 9.07 4.28 28.83
C ASN A 232 10.33 5.16 28.82
N ILE A 233 11.25 4.93 27.88
CA ILE A 233 12.45 5.79 27.74
C ILE A 233 12.04 7.22 27.39
N ILE A 234 11.14 7.40 26.42
CA ILE A 234 10.62 8.72 26.04
C ILE A 234 9.97 9.42 27.24
N ALA A 235 9.17 8.71 28.02
CA ALA A 235 8.49 9.27 29.19
C ALA A 235 9.48 9.69 30.29
N THR A 236 10.49 8.87 30.58
CA THR A 236 11.56 9.22 31.53
C THR A 236 12.32 10.45 31.05
N GLN A 237 12.76 10.47 29.79
CA GLN A 237 13.47 11.61 29.22
C GLN A 237 12.60 12.86 29.24
N MET A 238 11.31 12.76 28.92
CA MET A 238 10.39 13.90 28.95
C MET A 238 10.21 14.45 30.38
N ALA A 239 10.13 13.58 31.40
CA ALA A 239 9.99 13.99 32.79
C ALA A 239 11.26 14.65 33.38
N GLU A 240 12.44 14.31 32.86
CA GLU A 240 13.73 14.86 33.28
C GLU A 240 14.06 16.21 32.62
N ASN A 241 13.36 16.59 31.53
CA ASN A 241 13.58 17.85 30.82
C ASN A 241 12.60 18.96 31.28
N SER A 242 13.01 20.22 31.14
CA SER A 242 12.14 21.36 31.45
C SER A 242 11.04 21.53 30.40
N PHE A 243 9.80 21.75 30.84
CA PHE A 243 8.66 22.06 29.96
C PHE A 243 8.76 23.43 29.28
N ASP A 244 9.67 24.29 29.73
CA ASP A 244 9.87 25.62 29.12
C ASP A 244 10.54 25.52 27.73
N GLU A 245 11.18 24.38 27.42
CA GLU A 245 11.77 24.08 26.11
C GLU A 245 10.74 23.45 25.18
N LYS A 246 9.96 24.30 24.50
CA LYS A 246 8.89 23.86 23.57
C LYS A 246 9.40 22.94 22.46
N GLU A 247 10.59 23.22 21.91
CA GLU A 247 11.21 22.39 20.86
C GLU A 247 11.48 20.97 21.37
N ARG A 248 12.02 20.84 22.57
CA ARG A 248 12.30 19.55 23.20
C ARG A 248 11.01 18.76 23.51
N SER A 249 9.96 19.46 23.94
CA SER A 249 8.64 18.85 24.16
C SER A 249 8.03 18.34 22.86
N ASN A 250 8.13 19.10 21.77
CA ASN A 250 7.66 18.68 20.45
C ASN A 250 8.40 17.43 19.98
N TYR A 251 9.71 17.36 20.22
CA TYR A 251 10.51 16.19 19.86
C TYR A 251 10.00 14.89 20.48
N PHE A 252 9.75 14.89 21.79
CA PHE A 252 9.20 13.70 22.44
C PHE A 252 7.83 13.31 21.92
N MET A 253 7.00 14.29 21.52
CA MET A 253 5.69 14.03 20.92
C MET A 253 5.80 13.41 19.53
N TYR A 254 6.68 13.92 18.67
CA TYR A 254 6.87 13.35 17.34
C TYR A 254 7.53 11.99 17.40
N LEU A 255 8.54 11.81 18.24
CA LEU A 255 9.17 10.49 18.45
C LEU A 255 8.18 9.45 19.01
N PHE A 256 7.29 9.86 19.92
CA PHE A 256 6.21 9.01 20.39
C PHE A 256 5.27 8.58 19.24
N ARG A 257 4.95 9.51 18.32
CA ARG A 257 4.14 9.19 17.13
C ARG A 257 4.83 8.18 16.22
N VAL A 258 6.14 8.29 16.01
CA VAL A 258 6.94 7.30 15.25
C VAL A 258 6.83 5.91 15.88
N VAL A 259 7.02 5.81 17.20
CA VAL A 259 6.90 4.54 17.93
C VAL A 259 5.48 3.97 17.80
N LYS A 260 4.44 4.81 17.92
CA LYS A 260 3.05 4.38 17.73
C LYS A 260 2.75 3.97 16.29
N ALA A 261 3.33 4.62 15.29
CA ALA A 261 3.13 4.28 13.88
C ALA A 261 3.53 2.83 13.60
N PHE A 262 4.66 2.35 14.14
CA PHE A 262 5.08 0.95 13.98
C PHE A 262 4.10 -0.06 14.59
N GLU A 263 3.56 0.21 15.78
CA GLU A 263 2.52 -0.66 16.36
C GLU A 263 1.27 -0.67 15.48
N ARG A 264 0.81 0.49 15.01
CA ARG A 264 -0.35 0.57 14.13
C ARG A 264 -0.18 -0.19 12.81
N ILE A 265 1.01 -0.16 12.23
CA ILE A 265 1.34 -0.97 11.04
C ILE A 265 1.26 -2.47 11.35
N GLY A 266 1.72 -2.89 12.54
CA GLY A 266 1.58 -4.25 13.03
C GLY A 266 0.10 -4.65 13.20
N ASP A 267 -0.70 -3.79 13.83
CA ASP A 267 -2.14 -4.00 14.02
C ASP A 267 -2.87 -4.19 12.69
N ILE A 268 -2.60 -3.34 11.72
CA ILE A 268 -3.22 -3.41 10.39
C ILE A 268 -2.77 -4.68 9.65
N SER A 269 -1.51 -5.11 9.81
CA SER A 269 -1.07 -6.39 9.25
C SER A 269 -1.86 -7.59 9.79
N ILE A 270 -2.31 -7.51 11.05
CA ILE A 270 -3.21 -8.52 11.64
C ILE A 270 -4.63 -8.41 11.10
N GLU A 271 -5.11 -7.19 10.83
CA GLU A 271 -6.41 -6.99 10.17
C GLU A 271 -6.41 -7.63 8.78
N ILE A 272 -5.34 -7.44 7.99
CA ILE A 272 -5.17 -8.07 6.67
C ILE A 272 -5.15 -9.61 6.77
N ILE A 273 -4.47 -10.21 7.76
CA ILE A 273 -4.47 -11.68 7.88
C ILE A 273 -5.81 -12.25 8.33
N ASP A 274 -6.55 -11.53 9.17
CA ASP A 274 -7.92 -11.90 9.54
C ASP A 274 -8.84 -11.83 8.31
N VAL A 275 -8.68 -10.82 7.45
CA VAL A 275 -9.37 -10.73 6.14
C VAL A 275 -8.95 -11.89 5.21
N ALA A 276 -7.67 -12.26 5.18
CA ALA A 276 -7.19 -13.39 4.38
C ALA A 276 -7.81 -14.73 4.80
N ILE A 277 -7.98 -14.95 6.11
CA ILE A 277 -8.63 -16.15 6.63
C ILE A 277 -10.11 -16.18 6.25
N GLU A 278 -10.80 -15.05 6.35
CA GLU A 278 -12.18 -14.94 5.87
C GLU A 278 -12.27 -15.26 4.37
N PHE A 279 -11.37 -14.68 3.58
CA PHE A 279 -11.32 -14.83 2.12
C PHE A 279 -11.10 -16.29 1.69
N HIS A 280 -10.08 -16.97 2.25
CA HIS A 280 -9.69 -18.32 1.82
C HIS A 280 -10.46 -19.44 2.52
N ASN A 281 -10.75 -19.30 3.82
CA ASN A 281 -11.32 -20.37 4.62
C ASN A 281 -12.84 -20.21 4.84
N ASN A 282 -13.45 -19.09 4.41
CA ASN A 282 -14.85 -18.74 4.67
C ASN A 282 -15.21 -18.76 6.17
N ILE A 283 -14.24 -18.43 7.02
CA ILE A 283 -14.40 -18.33 8.47
C ILE A 283 -14.64 -16.85 8.81
N PRO A 284 -15.79 -16.47 9.38
CA PRO A 284 -16.04 -15.09 9.78
C PRO A 284 -15.02 -14.60 10.80
N ARG A 285 -14.63 -13.32 10.70
CA ARG A 285 -13.78 -12.65 11.68
C ARG A 285 -14.40 -12.69 13.08
N SER A 286 -13.56 -12.87 14.10
CA SER A 286 -14.03 -12.83 15.50
C SER A 286 -14.45 -11.41 15.89
N THR A 287 -15.65 -11.28 16.45
CA THR A 287 -16.20 -10.02 16.97
C THR A 287 -15.69 -9.67 18.36
N THR A 288 -14.94 -10.58 19.00
CA THR A 288 -14.33 -10.35 20.31
C THR A 288 -13.23 -9.30 20.15
N PRO A 289 -13.32 -8.15 20.84
CA PRO A 289 -12.27 -7.14 20.78
C PRO A 289 -10.95 -7.74 21.28
N ARG A 290 -9.82 -7.32 20.70
CA ARG A 290 -8.51 -7.93 21.01
C ARG A 290 -8.16 -7.93 22.50
N THR A 291 -8.58 -6.90 23.24
CA THR A 291 -8.41 -6.81 24.70
C THR A 291 -9.14 -7.91 25.49
N PHE A 292 -10.08 -8.62 24.87
CA PHE A 292 -10.84 -9.74 25.47
C PHE A 292 -10.54 -11.09 24.80
N ARG A 293 -9.59 -11.15 23.86
CA ARG A 293 -9.13 -12.39 23.23
C ARG A 293 -8.08 -13.08 24.09
#